data_AF-A0A6G8C8Q8-F1
#
_entry.id   AF-A0A6G8C8Q8-F1
#
_cell.length_a   1.000
_cell.length_b   1.000
_cell.length_c   1.000
_cell.angle_alpha   90.00
_cell.angle_beta   90.00
_cell.angle_gamma   90.00
#
_symmetry.space_group_name_H-M   'P 1'
#
loop_
_entity.id
_entity.type
_entity.pdbx_description
1 polymer ?
#
loop_
_entity_poly.entity_id
_entity_poly.type
_entity_poly.pdbx_seq_one_letter_code
_entity_poly.pdbx_strand_id
1 'polypeptide(L)'
;MHNNYYFLRQLAPALTAQLSGYQVAACFSQEKDELVIGLTNGSAEFWLKAQLTASFPVLALPTSFHRTRTNSVDLLPDLLGRTVTEADVFPHDRVLTLRFADGASLLFKLYGPRPNAIFRSAPDAPAQLFHQRYTTDADLAPLSPAADSARPSADPLKSYPALGDLPPATYERMATIQHQNPTRSAESRRLWRFWKTRSSSILFIWKAAPA
;
A
#
# COMPACT_ATOMS: atom_id res chain seq x y z
N MET A 1 -4.61 -11.42 11.02
CA MET A 1 -3.85 -10.50 10.15
C MET A 1 -4.75 -9.33 9.80
N HIS A 2 -4.58 -8.15 10.44
CA HIS A 2 -5.47 -6.99 10.22
C HIS A 2 -4.91 -5.95 9.23
N ASN A 3 -3.58 -5.82 9.12
CA ASN A 3 -2.91 -4.96 8.15
C ASN A 3 -2.01 -5.79 7.23
N ASN A 4 -2.55 -6.27 6.11
CA ASN A 4 -1.78 -6.96 5.07
C ASN A 4 -1.50 -6.00 3.91
N TYR A 5 -0.37 -6.16 3.23
CA TYR A 5 -0.01 -5.42 2.01
C TYR A 5 -1.16 -5.40 0.99
N TYR A 6 -1.81 -6.53 0.74
CA TYR A 6 -2.92 -6.60 -0.22
C TYR A 6 -4.14 -5.76 0.18
N PHE A 7 -4.42 -5.68 1.49
CA PHE A 7 -5.48 -4.80 2.00
C PHE A 7 -5.08 -3.34 1.81
N LEU A 8 -3.85 -2.98 2.21
CA LEU A 8 -3.35 -1.60 2.05
C LEU A 8 -3.34 -1.18 0.58
N ARG A 9 -2.98 -2.09 -0.35
CA ARG A 9 -2.97 -1.85 -1.80
C ARG A 9 -4.36 -1.52 -2.35
N GLN A 10 -5.42 -2.05 -1.74
CA GLN A 10 -6.81 -1.70 -2.10
C GLN A 10 -7.28 -0.45 -1.36
N LEU A 11 -6.82 -0.25 -0.13
CA LEU A 11 -7.17 0.88 0.70
C LEU A 11 -6.61 2.20 0.15
N ALA A 12 -5.36 2.21 -0.32
CA ALA A 12 -4.67 3.42 -0.79
C ALA A 12 -5.41 4.16 -1.93
N PRO A 13 -5.86 3.48 -3.01
CA PRO A 13 -6.70 4.13 -4.03
C PRO A 13 -8.03 4.68 -3.49
N ALA A 14 -8.66 3.97 -2.55
CA ALA A 14 -9.90 4.43 -1.93
C ALA A 14 -9.66 5.68 -1.05
N LEU A 15 -8.56 5.70 -0.29
CA LEU A 15 -8.14 6.88 0.47
C LEU A 15 -7.80 8.05 -0.45
N THR A 16 -7.12 7.80 -1.57
CA THR A 16 -6.82 8.86 -2.55
C THR A 16 -8.09 9.49 -3.10
N ALA A 17 -9.06 8.67 -3.53
CA ALA A 17 -10.34 9.15 -4.05
C ALA A 17 -11.14 9.94 -2.99
N GLN A 18 -11.05 9.54 -1.71
CA GLN A 18 -11.78 10.16 -0.61
C GLN A 18 -11.11 11.43 -0.07
N LEU A 19 -9.78 11.45 0.03
CA LEU A 19 -9.01 12.45 0.78
C LEU A 19 -8.31 13.48 -0.10
N SER A 20 -8.25 13.31 -1.42
CA SER A 20 -7.66 14.32 -2.30
C SER A 20 -8.33 15.68 -2.07
N GLY A 21 -7.55 16.69 -1.72
CA GLY A 21 -8.03 18.04 -1.40
C GLY A 21 -8.45 18.26 0.06
N TYR A 22 -8.47 17.22 0.90
CA TYR A 22 -8.67 17.38 2.35
C TYR A 22 -7.42 17.96 2.99
N GLN A 23 -7.61 18.82 3.99
CA GLN A 23 -6.56 19.41 4.81
C GLN A 23 -6.51 18.74 6.18
N VAL A 24 -5.30 18.60 6.74
CA VAL A 24 -5.13 18.12 8.11
C VAL A 24 -5.56 19.21 9.09
N ALA A 25 -6.66 18.98 9.81
CA ALA A 25 -7.19 19.89 10.82
C ALA A 25 -6.66 19.59 12.24
N ALA A 26 -6.34 18.33 12.52
CA ALA A 26 -5.88 17.89 13.84
C ALA A 26 -4.90 16.73 13.73
N CYS A 27 -3.91 16.70 14.62
CA CYS A 27 -2.98 15.59 14.79
C CYS A 27 -2.58 15.49 16.27
N PHE A 28 -3.01 14.43 16.95
CA PHE A 28 -2.82 14.29 18.39
C PHE A 28 -2.78 12.82 18.82
N SER A 29 -2.45 12.60 20.09
CA SER A 29 -2.56 11.31 20.76
C SER A 29 -3.39 11.46 22.03
N GLN A 30 -4.19 10.45 22.35
CA GLN A 30 -4.94 10.36 23.61
C GLN A 30 -4.56 9.11 24.40
N GLU A 31 -4.48 8.00 23.70
CA GLU A 31 -4.03 6.73 24.26
C GLU A 31 -2.54 6.47 23.97
N LYS A 32 -1.94 5.61 24.79
CA LYS A 32 -0.54 5.22 24.57
C LYS A 32 -0.38 4.57 23.20
N ASP A 33 0.68 4.97 22.49
CA ASP A 33 1.05 4.48 21.17
C ASP A 33 -0.05 4.72 20.10
N GLU A 34 -0.97 5.66 20.31
CA GLU A 34 -2.03 6.03 19.37
C GLU A 34 -1.70 7.36 18.67
N LEU A 35 -1.92 7.44 17.36
CA LEU A 35 -1.89 8.68 16.59
C LEU A 35 -3.25 8.86 15.91
N VAL A 36 -3.90 9.99 16.17
CA VAL A 36 -5.20 10.38 15.60
C VAL A 36 -5.00 11.59 14.70
N ILE A 37 -5.50 11.50 13.47
CA ILE A 37 -5.44 12.55 12.47
C ILE A 37 -6.86 12.86 12.01
N GLY A 38 -7.25 14.13 12.18
CA GLY A 38 -8.49 14.68 11.66
C GLY A 38 -8.22 15.43 10.37
N LEU A 39 -8.94 15.07 9.32
CA LEU A 39 -8.89 15.73 8.02
C LEU A 39 -10.25 16.36 7.69
N THR A 40 -10.24 17.47 6.96
CA THR A 40 -11.46 18.14 6.53
C THR A 40 -11.30 18.78 5.16
N ASN A 41 -12.39 18.87 4.41
CA ASN A 41 -12.48 19.71 3.20
C ASN A 41 -13.35 20.97 3.41
N GLY A 42 -13.64 21.31 4.67
CA GLY A 42 -14.54 22.39 5.07
C GLY A 42 -16.03 22.02 5.12
N SER A 43 -16.45 20.91 4.48
CA SER A 43 -17.83 20.42 4.48
C SER A 43 -18.03 19.10 5.23
N ALA A 44 -17.01 18.25 5.22
CA ALA A 44 -17.02 16.94 5.85
C ALA A 44 -15.69 16.69 6.57
N GLU A 45 -15.76 15.83 7.59
CA GLU A 45 -14.60 15.36 8.32
C GLU A 45 -14.26 13.92 7.93
N PHE A 46 -12.99 13.58 8.06
CA PHE A 46 -12.49 12.22 7.94
C PHE A 46 -11.46 11.97 9.03
N TRP A 47 -11.56 10.83 9.70
CA TRP A 47 -10.70 10.50 10.82
C TRP A 47 -9.87 9.26 10.49
N LEU A 48 -8.57 9.38 10.74
CA LEU A 48 -7.62 8.28 10.61
C LEU A 48 -6.94 8.06 11.96
N LYS A 49 -6.98 6.83 12.44
CA LYS A 49 -6.43 6.44 13.73
C LYS A 49 -5.45 5.30 13.56
N ALA A 50 -4.19 5.52 13.92
CA ALA A 50 -3.15 4.52 13.90
C ALA A 50 -2.81 4.10 15.34
N GLN A 51 -3.09 2.85 15.69
CA GLN A 51 -2.52 2.24 16.89
C GLN A 51 -1.18 1.62 16.49
N LEU A 52 -0.10 2.10 17.11
CA LEU A 52 1.29 1.74 16.79
C LEU A 52 1.93 1.00 17.96
N THR A 53 1.21 0.05 18.53
CA THR A 53 1.73 -0.88 19.55
C THR A 53 2.46 -2.04 18.89
N ALA A 54 3.52 -2.54 19.52
CA ALA A 54 4.32 -3.64 18.99
C ALA A 54 3.52 -4.94 18.79
N SER A 55 2.54 -5.20 19.66
CA SER A 55 1.71 -6.40 19.61
C SER A 55 0.62 -6.32 18.53
N PHE A 56 0.11 -5.12 18.25
CA PHE A 56 -1.05 -4.96 17.38
C PHE A 56 -1.06 -3.61 16.64
N PRO A 57 -0.20 -3.44 15.61
CA PRO A 57 -0.28 -2.26 14.76
C PRO A 57 -1.52 -2.33 13.87
N VAL A 58 -2.43 -1.37 14.03
CA VAL A 58 -3.69 -1.30 13.27
C VAL A 58 -3.98 0.12 12.79
N LEU A 59 -4.55 0.23 11.58
CA LEU A 59 -5.08 1.47 11.04
C LEU A 59 -6.61 1.37 11.05
N ALA A 60 -7.27 2.33 11.68
CA ALA A 60 -8.73 2.42 11.79
C ALA A 60 -9.24 3.73 11.20
N LEU A 61 -10.45 3.68 10.63
CA LEU A 61 -11.12 4.81 9.98
C LEU A 61 -12.45 5.05 10.69
N PRO A 62 -12.45 5.63 11.90
CA PRO A 62 -13.68 5.88 12.65
C PRO A 62 -14.55 6.92 11.92
N THR A 63 -15.87 6.79 12.04
CA THR A 63 -16.83 7.73 11.44
C THR A 63 -16.86 9.08 12.15
N SER A 64 -16.51 9.10 13.44
CA SER A 64 -16.44 10.29 14.28
C SER A 64 -15.39 10.09 15.36
N PHE A 65 -14.80 11.19 15.83
CA PHE A 65 -13.83 11.15 16.93
C PHE A 65 -14.09 12.29 17.92
N HIS A 66 -14.09 11.99 19.22
CA HIS A 66 -14.28 13.00 20.26
C HIS A 66 -12.97 13.25 21.02
N ARG A 67 -12.40 14.45 20.86
CA ARG A 67 -11.16 14.83 21.55
C ARG A 67 -11.43 15.32 22.99
N THR A 68 -11.09 14.52 23.99
CA THR A 68 -10.95 14.94 25.38
C THR A 68 -9.68 15.76 25.57
N ARG A 69 -9.83 17.07 25.81
CA ARG A 69 -8.71 18.03 25.87
C ARG A 69 -7.69 17.73 26.98
N THR A 70 -8.14 17.30 28.16
CA THR A 70 -7.30 17.07 29.34
C THR A 70 -6.31 15.90 29.16
N ASN A 71 -6.68 14.90 28.35
CA ASN A 71 -5.91 13.67 28.15
C ASN A 71 -5.44 13.56 26.70
N SER A 72 -5.06 14.68 26.08
CA SER A 72 -4.56 14.68 24.71
C SER A 72 -3.29 15.51 24.60
N VAL A 73 -2.37 15.05 23.76
CA VAL A 73 -1.16 15.78 23.40
C VAL A 73 -1.14 16.00 21.88
N ASP A 74 -0.92 17.23 21.45
CA ASP A 74 -0.74 17.53 20.03
C ASP A 74 0.61 17.00 19.55
N LEU A 75 0.61 16.42 18.36
CA LEU A 75 1.78 15.76 17.77
C LEU A 75 1.96 16.23 16.34
N LEU A 76 3.21 16.25 15.87
CA LEU A 76 3.57 16.62 14.50
C LEU A 76 2.89 17.96 14.09
N PRO A 77 3.11 19.06 14.82
CA PRO A 77 2.40 20.33 14.55
C PRO A 77 2.60 20.84 13.12
N ASP A 78 3.75 20.55 12.52
CA ASP A 78 4.11 20.90 11.16
C ASP A 78 3.27 20.19 10.08
N LEU A 79 2.49 19.15 10.45
CA LEU A 79 1.56 18.44 9.57
C LEU A 79 0.25 19.21 9.35
N LEU A 80 -0.12 20.09 10.29
CA LEU A 80 -1.39 20.80 10.27
C LEU A 80 -1.50 21.73 9.05
N GLY A 81 -2.71 21.84 8.50
CA GLY A 81 -3.03 22.67 7.34
C GLY A 81 -2.61 22.08 5.99
N ARG A 82 -1.87 20.97 5.97
CA ARG A 82 -1.41 20.38 4.70
C ARG A 82 -2.52 19.66 3.97
N THR A 83 -2.55 19.86 2.66
CA THR A 83 -3.56 19.29 1.77
C THR A 83 -3.09 17.94 1.23
N VAL A 84 -3.86 16.88 1.47
CA VAL A 84 -3.59 15.54 0.94
C VAL A 84 -3.81 15.53 -0.57
N THR A 85 -2.86 14.94 -1.30
CA THR A 85 -2.96 14.72 -2.75
C THR A 85 -3.21 13.27 -3.08
N GLU A 86 -2.48 12.36 -2.44
CA GLU A 86 -2.55 10.92 -2.74
C GLU A 86 -2.19 10.08 -1.52
N ALA A 87 -2.63 8.82 -1.57
CA ALA A 87 -2.25 7.77 -0.66
C ALA A 87 -1.67 6.59 -1.44
N ASP A 88 -0.51 6.09 -1.01
CA ASP A 88 0.26 5.03 -1.65
C ASP A 88 0.70 3.97 -0.64
N VAL A 89 1.19 2.84 -1.14
CA VAL A 89 1.81 1.79 -0.31
C VAL A 89 3.16 1.42 -0.87
N PHE A 90 4.14 1.18 -0.01
CA PHE A 90 5.42 0.64 -0.44
C PHE A 90 5.23 -0.74 -1.11
N PRO A 91 5.94 -1.02 -2.23
CA PRO A 91 5.88 -2.33 -2.87
C PRO A 91 6.23 -3.45 -1.89
N HIS A 92 5.36 -4.46 -1.81
CA HIS A 92 5.53 -5.65 -0.97
C HIS A 92 5.71 -5.39 0.54
N ASP A 93 5.44 -4.16 1.02
CA ASP A 93 5.63 -3.79 2.42
C ASP A 93 4.36 -3.18 3.01
N ARG A 94 4.23 -3.22 4.34
CA ARG A 94 3.07 -2.71 5.07
C ARG A 94 3.29 -1.27 5.51
N VAL A 95 3.72 -0.43 4.57
CA VAL A 95 3.91 1.01 4.78
C VAL A 95 2.90 1.77 3.95
N LEU A 96 1.89 2.36 4.59
CA LEU A 96 0.96 3.28 3.95
C LEU A 96 1.56 4.69 3.98
N THR A 97 1.52 5.42 2.87
CA THR A 97 2.03 6.79 2.76
C THR A 97 0.89 7.72 2.37
N LEU A 98 0.72 8.83 3.07
CA LEU A 98 -0.04 9.98 2.60
C LEU A 98 0.93 11.02 2.06
N ARG A 99 0.66 11.54 0.86
CA ARG A 99 1.42 12.64 0.28
C ARG A 99 0.60 13.91 0.28
N PHE A 100 1.31 15.03 0.37
CA PHE A 100 0.71 16.35 0.46
C PHE A 100 1.15 17.24 -0.70
N ALA A 101 0.36 18.29 -0.97
CA ALA A 101 0.53 19.17 -2.11
C ALA A 101 1.86 19.95 -2.11
N ASP A 102 2.46 20.16 -0.93
CA ASP A 102 3.75 20.83 -0.73
C ASP A 102 4.96 19.88 -0.87
N GLY A 103 4.73 18.62 -1.24
CA GLY A 103 5.77 17.60 -1.36
C GLY A 103 6.10 16.90 -0.02
N ALA A 104 5.39 17.23 1.05
CA ALA A 104 5.51 16.51 2.29
C ALA A 104 4.94 15.08 2.21
N SER A 105 5.33 14.25 3.18
CA SER A 105 4.82 12.89 3.29
C SER A 105 4.67 12.43 4.74
N LEU A 106 3.64 11.62 4.99
CA LEU A 106 3.42 10.91 6.25
C LEU A 106 3.34 9.41 5.99
N LEU A 107 4.25 8.64 6.56
CA LEU A 107 4.34 7.20 6.42
C LEU A 107 3.86 6.53 7.70
N PHE A 108 3.05 5.48 7.55
CA PHE A 108 2.62 4.58 8.62
C PHE A 108 3.29 3.22 8.41
N LYS A 109 4.29 2.91 9.22
CA LYS A 109 4.94 1.60 9.27
C LYS A 109 4.10 0.67 10.14
N LEU A 110 3.30 -0.18 9.51
CA LEU A 110 2.28 -1.02 10.15
C LEU A 110 2.75 -2.47 10.35
N TYR A 111 4.04 -2.66 10.66
CA TYR A 111 4.64 -3.98 10.81
C TYR A 111 5.80 -4.06 11.80
N GLY A 112 6.18 -5.30 12.08
CA GLY A 112 7.32 -5.64 12.93
C GLY A 112 7.07 -5.30 14.40
N PRO A 113 8.08 -5.51 15.26
CA PRO A 113 8.00 -5.19 16.69
C PRO A 113 8.13 -3.68 16.97
N ARG A 114 8.39 -2.87 15.92
CA ARG A 114 8.64 -1.42 16.00
C ARG A 114 7.82 -0.69 14.92
N PRO A 115 6.48 -0.72 15.01
CA PRO A 115 5.64 0.10 14.14
C PRO A 115 5.83 1.59 14.51
N ASN A 116 5.61 2.47 13.54
CA ASN A 116 5.87 3.89 13.72
C ASN A 116 5.09 4.75 12.71
N ALA A 117 5.01 6.04 12.98
CA ALA A 117 4.63 7.05 12.00
C ALA A 117 5.80 8.00 11.77
N ILE A 118 6.09 8.27 10.50
CA ILE A 118 7.26 9.04 10.06
C ILE A 118 6.77 10.17 9.17
N PHE A 119 7.03 11.39 9.57
CA PHE A 119 6.61 12.58 8.84
C PHE A 119 7.83 13.32 8.30
N ARG A 120 7.75 13.78 7.04
CA ARG A 120 8.75 14.65 6.43
C ARG A 120 8.08 15.86 5.83
N SER A 121 8.60 17.05 6.13
CA SER A 121 8.03 18.31 5.67
C SER A 121 8.33 18.65 4.21
N ALA A 122 9.41 18.08 3.69
CA ALA A 122 9.80 18.09 2.30
C ALA A 122 10.59 16.79 2.04
N PRO A 123 10.83 16.40 0.78
CA PRO A 123 11.56 15.16 0.46
C PRO A 123 12.92 15.04 1.16
N ASP A 124 13.64 16.15 1.28
CA ASP A 124 14.99 16.22 1.89
C ASP A 124 14.98 16.71 3.34
N ALA A 125 13.80 16.97 3.92
CA ALA A 125 13.69 17.44 5.29
C ALA A 125 13.95 16.31 6.30
N PRO A 126 14.49 16.62 7.49
CA PRO A 126 14.66 15.63 8.55
C PRO A 126 13.33 14.99 8.94
N ALA A 127 13.35 13.68 9.16
CA ALA A 127 12.18 12.93 9.57
C ALA A 127 11.77 13.24 11.02
N GLN A 128 10.49 13.57 11.21
CA GLN A 128 9.86 13.64 12.51
C GLN A 128 9.20 12.31 12.82
N LEU A 129 9.67 11.63 13.87
CA LEU A 129 9.21 10.30 14.26
C LEU A 129 8.19 10.40 15.40
N PHE A 130 7.08 9.66 15.28
CA PHE A 130 6.13 9.49 16.38
C PHE A 130 6.81 8.77 17.56
N HIS A 131 7.40 7.60 17.32
CA HIS A 131 8.28 6.94 18.28
C HIS A 131 9.73 7.41 18.08
N GLN A 132 10.10 8.49 18.75
CA GLN A 132 11.43 9.12 18.66
C GLN A 132 12.60 8.16 18.94
N ARG A 133 12.36 7.09 19.73
CA ARG A 133 13.37 6.06 20.04
C ARG A 133 13.77 5.17 18.84
N TYR A 134 12.99 5.15 17.76
CA TYR A 134 13.25 4.31 16.59
C TYR A 134 13.96 5.11 15.50
N THR A 135 15.14 5.64 15.82
CA THR A 135 15.91 6.55 14.95
C THR A 135 16.20 6.00 13.56
N THR A 136 16.36 4.67 13.42
CA THR A 136 16.56 4.00 12.12
C THR A 136 15.39 4.16 11.16
N ASP A 137 14.18 4.47 11.65
CA ASP A 137 13.02 4.71 10.78
C ASP A 137 13.11 6.06 10.06
N ALA A 138 14.04 6.95 10.44
CA ALA A 138 14.27 8.21 9.75
C ALA A 138 14.64 8.00 8.27
N ASP A 139 15.36 6.92 7.97
CA ASP A 139 15.83 6.56 6.62
C ASP A 139 14.91 5.56 5.90
N LEU A 140 13.71 5.32 6.43
CA LEU A 140 12.77 4.36 5.84
C LEU A 140 12.42 4.76 4.40
N ALA A 141 12.73 3.88 3.45
CA ALA A 141 12.53 4.07 2.02
C ALA A 141 11.96 2.78 1.40
N PRO A 142 11.23 2.88 0.27
CA PRO A 142 10.72 1.70 -0.41
C PRO A 142 11.90 0.86 -0.92
N LEU A 143 11.77 -0.46 -0.82
CA LEU A 143 12.72 -1.37 -1.44
C LEU A 143 12.69 -1.16 -2.96
N SER A 144 13.85 -0.89 -3.55
CA SER A 144 13.95 -0.71 -4.99
C SER A 144 13.61 -2.03 -5.71
N PRO A 145 12.72 -2.03 -6.72
CA PRO A 145 12.31 -3.24 -7.43
C PRO A 145 13.48 -3.99 -8.10
N ALA A 146 14.62 -3.32 -8.32
CA ALA A 146 15.83 -3.96 -8.85
C ALA A 146 16.50 -4.94 -7.87
N ALA A 147 16.23 -4.83 -6.56
CA ALA A 147 16.77 -5.76 -5.57
C ALA A 147 16.05 -7.12 -5.59
N ASP A 148 14.77 -7.15 -5.98
CA ASP A 148 13.95 -8.37 -6.08
C ASP A 148 14.16 -9.14 -7.38
N SER A 149 14.77 -8.51 -8.40
CA SER A 149 15.38 -9.26 -9.51
C SER A 149 16.68 -9.91 -9.04
N ALA A 150 16.57 -10.86 -8.10
CA ALA A 150 17.58 -11.89 -7.96
C ALA A 150 17.80 -12.46 -9.37
N ARG A 151 18.99 -12.21 -9.92
CA ARG A 151 19.42 -12.78 -11.20
C ARG A 151 19.00 -14.25 -11.20
N PRO A 152 18.42 -14.79 -12.29
CA PRO A 152 18.17 -16.23 -12.34
C PRO A 152 19.51 -16.89 -12.03
N SER A 153 19.58 -17.54 -10.87
CA SER A 153 20.69 -18.42 -10.57
C SER A 153 20.69 -19.42 -11.73
N ALA A 154 21.87 -19.81 -12.24
CA ALA A 154 21.98 -20.80 -13.32
C ALA A 154 21.21 -22.09 -13.01
N ASP A 155 20.89 -22.30 -11.73
CA ASP A 155 19.97 -23.31 -11.22
C ASP A 155 18.60 -22.67 -10.84
N PRO A 156 17.52 -22.89 -11.62
CA PRO A 156 16.21 -22.32 -11.35
C PRO A 156 15.60 -22.79 -10.02
N LEU A 157 16.03 -23.96 -9.50
CA LEU A 157 15.56 -24.51 -8.23
C LEU A 157 16.17 -23.79 -7.01
N LYS A 158 17.30 -23.11 -7.17
CA LYS A 158 17.94 -22.31 -6.10
C LYS A 158 17.41 -20.88 -6.01
N SER A 159 16.62 -20.46 -6.99
CA SER A 159 16.13 -19.07 -7.10
C SER A 159 14.86 -18.83 -6.27
N TYR A 160 14.26 -19.87 -5.70
CA TYR A 160 13.05 -19.77 -4.90
C TYR A 160 13.27 -20.38 -3.51
N PRO A 161 12.66 -19.82 -2.45
CA PRO A 161 12.62 -20.49 -1.16
C PRO A 161 11.99 -21.87 -1.38
N ALA A 162 12.64 -22.92 -0.86
CA ALA A 162 12.26 -24.31 -1.10
C ALA A 162 10.76 -24.48 -0.82
N LEU A 163 9.97 -24.62 -1.88
CA LEU A 163 8.52 -24.74 -1.80
C LEU A 163 8.17 -26.18 -1.45
N GLY A 164 8.77 -26.70 -0.37
CA GLY A 164 8.75 -28.13 -0.02
C GLY A 164 9.10 -29.05 -1.19
N ASP A 165 8.69 -30.32 -1.08
CA ASP A 165 8.86 -31.35 -2.10
C ASP A 165 7.83 -31.20 -3.23
N LEU A 166 7.76 -30.05 -3.89
CA LEU A 166 7.12 -30.01 -5.20
C LEU A 166 7.98 -30.83 -6.16
N PRO A 167 7.45 -31.90 -6.79
CA PRO A 167 8.24 -32.72 -7.69
C PRO A 167 8.79 -31.87 -8.84
N PRO A 168 10.06 -32.05 -9.25
CA PRO A 168 10.64 -31.38 -10.42
C PRO A 168 9.79 -31.47 -11.69
N ALA A 169 8.98 -32.53 -11.81
CA ALA A 169 8.02 -32.75 -12.90
C ALA A 169 7.01 -31.59 -13.07
N THR A 170 6.67 -30.87 -12.01
CA THR A 170 5.77 -29.71 -12.06
C THR A 170 6.41 -28.54 -12.82
N TYR A 171 7.73 -28.38 -12.66
CA TYR A 171 8.51 -27.34 -13.35
C TYR A 171 8.67 -27.65 -14.83
N GLU A 172 9.01 -28.91 -15.18
CA GLU A 172 9.13 -29.34 -16.58
C GLU A 172 7.83 -29.11 -17.35
N ARG A 173 6.68 -29.35 -16.70
CA ARG A 173 5.36 -29.12 -17.32
C ARG A 173 5.09 -27.63 -17.60
N MET A 174 5.52 -26.72 -16.74
CA MET A 174 5.39 -25.26 -16.94
C MET A 174 6.39 -24.72 -17.98
N ALA A 175 7.63 -25.20 -17.96
CA ALA A 175 8.65 -24.84 -18.95
C ALA A 175 8.26 -25.31 -20.37
N THR A 176 7.64 -26.48 -20.48
CA THR A 176 7.14 -27.01 -21.76
C THR A 176 6.00 -26.15 -22.33
N ILE A 177 5.15 -25.57 -21.48
CA ILE A 177 4.09 -24.64 -21.93
C ILE A 177 4.69 -23.34 -22.49
N GLN A 178 5.83 -22.87 -21.97
CA GLN A 178 6.54 -21.71 -22.52
C GLN A 178 7.33 -22.03 -23.80
N HIS A 179 7.85 -23.25 -23.96
CA HIS A 179 8.62 -23.65 -25.13
C HIS A 179 7.78 -24.15 -26.32
N GLN A 180 6.50 -24.50 -26.13
CA GLN A 180 5.59 -24.90 -27.21
C GLN A 180 4.92 -23.73 -27.96
N ASN A 181 5.39 -22.50 -27.80
CA ASN A 181 4.90 -21.39 -28.62
C ASN A 181 6.01 -20.47 -29.18
N PRO A 182 6.97 -20.96 -29.99
CA PRO A 182 7.90 -20.08 -30.68
C PRO A 182 7.36 -19.53 -32.01
N THR A 183 6.18 -19.95 -32.49
CA THR A 183 5.61 -19.47 -33.76
C THR A 183 4.11 -19.21 -33.67
N ARG A 184 3.75 -18.07 -33.09
CA ARG A 184 2.51 -17.37 -33.43
C ARG A 184 2.74 -15.88 -33.70
N SER A 185 3.90 -15.57 -34.31
CA SER A 185 4.14 -14.36 -35.09
C SER A 185 4.04 -14.75 -36.57
N ALA A 186 2.85 -14.79 -37.18
CA ALA A 186 2.50 -13.75 -38.16
C ALA A 186 1.00 -13.67 -38.50
N GLU A 187 0.13 -14.55 -37.97
CA GLU A 187 -1.27 -14.63 -38.41
C GLU A 187 -2.34 -14.13 -37.41
N SER A 188 -1.94 -13.43 -36.36
CA SER A 188 -2.90 -12.83 -35.39
C SER A 188 -3.13 -11.33 -35.63
N ARG A 189 -2.81 -10.81 -36.83
CA ARG A 189 -3.21 -9.46 -37.27
C ARG A 189 -4.56 -9.49 -38.00
N ARG A 190 -5.57 -10.12 -37.41
CA ARG A 190 -6.97 -9.85 -37.78
C ARG A 190 -7.82 -9.90 -36.52
N LEU A 191 -8.64 -8.86 -36.37
CA LEU A 191 -9.78 -8.74 -35.45
C LEU A 191 -9.50 -8.20 -34.04
N TRP A 192 -9.11 -6.93 -33.98
CA TRP A 192 -9.64 -6.03 -32.95
C TRP A 192 -10.55 -5.01 -33.64
N ARG A 193 -11.85 -5.34 -33.76
CA ARG A 193 -12.88 -4.31 -33.99
C ARG A 193 -13.55 -4.04 -32.66
N PHE A 194 -13.24 -2.86 -32.13
CA PHE A 194 -14.00 -2.20 -31.08
C PHE A 194 -15.46 -2.09 -31.50
N TRP A 195 -16.39 -2.64 -30.72
CA TRP A 195 -17.77 -2.15 -30.70
C TRP A 195 -18.15 -1.84 -29.26
N LYS A 196 -18.24 -0.54 -28.98
CA LYS A 196 -18.76 0.03 -27.75
C LYS A 196 -20.28 0.11 -27.92
N THR A 197 -21.03 -0.75 -27.27
CA THR A 197 -22.48 -0.52 -27.09
C THR A 197 -22.94 -0.99 -25.74
N ARG A 198 -23.80 -0.16 -25.16
CA ARG A 198 -24.37 -0.24 -23.82
C ARG A 198 -25.13 -1.55 -23.59
N SER A 199 -25.19 -1.91 -22.32
CA SER A 199 -26.22 -2.71 -21.65
C SER A 199 -25.77 -4.10 -21.18
N SER A 200 -26.21 -4.39 -19.97
CA SER A 200 -25.80 -5.41 -19.02
C SER A 200 -25.94 -6.86 -19.50
N SER A 201 -25.18 -7.71 -18.79
CA SER A 201 -25.31 -9.18 -18.67
C SER A 201 -24.37 -9.98 -19.57
N ILE A 202 -23.26 -10.42 -19.00
CA ILE A 202 -22.38 -11.44 -19.58
C ILE A 202 -22.80 -12.80 -19.01
N LEU A 203 -23.43 -13.61 -19.86
CA LEU A 203 -23.64 -15.04 -19.64
C LEU A 203 -22.47 -15.78 -20.30
N PHE A 204 -21.63 -16.45 -19.52
CA PHE A 204 -20.56 -17.30 -20.02
C PHE A 204 -21.12 -18.69 -20.32
N ILE A 205 -21.21 -19.08 -21.60
CA ILE A 205 -21.41 -20.48 -21.98
C ILE A 205 -20.13 -20.96 -22.69
N TRP A 206 -19.44 -21.86 -22.02
CA TRP A 206 -18.34 -22.65 -22.57
C TRP A 206 -18.92 -23.73 -23.49
N LYS A 207 -18.49 -23.77 -24.75
CA LYS A 207 -18.77 -24.90 -25.64
C LYS A 207 -17.44 -25.47 -26.14
N ALA A 208 -17.04 -26.59 -25.54
CA ALA A 208 -16.00 -27.45 -26.08
C ALA A 208 -16.51 -28.08 -27.40
N ALA A 209 -15.64 -28.15 -28.40
CA ALA A 209 -15.86 -29.03 -29.55
C ALA A 209 -14.50 -29.49 -30.12
N PRO A 210 -14.48 -30.68 -30.75
CA PRO A 210 -13.31 -31.56 -30.77
C PRO A 210 -12.66 -31.65 -32.16
N ALA A 211 -11.40 -32.08 -32.17
CA ALA A 211 -10.81 -33.21 -32.92
C ALA A 211 -9.29 -33.06 -32.89
#